data_AF-A0A0D2FYW0-F1
#
_entry.id   AF-A0A0D2FYW0-F1
#
_cell.length_a   1.000
_cell.length_b   1.000
_cell.length_c   1.000
_cell.angle_alpha   90.00
_cell.angle_beta   90.00
_cell.angle_gamma   90.00
#
_symmetry.space_group_name_H-M   'P 1'
#
loop_
_entity.id
_entity.type
_entity.pdbx_description
1 polymer ?
#
loop_
_entity_poly.entity_id
_entity_poly.type
_entity_poly.pdbx_seq_one_letter_code
_entity_poly.pdbx_strand_id
1 'polypeptide(L)'
;MSGLFRPLRSLLGFSRPQQRIGIAAIKLFHNAAARDVTRFAEGDRVLVDGLKLSFPLARNARFGLSKGELQFNDIIGKPVTSTYVRSSKGSLHRVELPSLEEYVTLTPRLVTPVYSSYASTIVSLLDIQPEPFIKEGSANDASPRVEILEAGTGHGSLTLHLARAIAAANPPPPIAELPKSRIYGGPDAFKPSSPVEHECSETPTSTPTLTQTWSQWKSSRRAVVHTIEAVPSYSIHAEKIVRGFRRGLYWPHVDFYTSSLQDWLVQHSHGETSPAEYLDYVCLDMPGVHEQLRHVAPAMKDDGRLLVFVPSITQIGECVRVIAEEGLSLEMGKVLELGEGISSGRKWDVRIVKPRKGSVSLINGEEKKDGIEPELEPEPVAVESPGGEPDGSDSDNTSEPETPSEGAPDEEVENLPLQLPTSKDHSPVMICRPLVGERTFGGGFIALFKKISPASTEIAAEWRQTRTGRAKKRNR
;
A
#
# COMPACT_ATOMS: atom_id res chain seq x y z
N MET A 1 51.26 17.58 -34.00
CA MET A 1 52.12 16.44 -33.67
C MET A 1 52.42 16.49 -32.19
N SER A 2 52.26 15.35 -31.49
CA SER A 2 52.85 14.96 -30.18
C SER A 2 52.86 16.01 -29.05
N GLY A 3 52.22 15.84 -27.89
CA GLY A 3 51.86 14.64 -27.14
C GLY A 3 52.40 14.79 -25.71
N LEU A 4 51.54 14.49 -24.70
CA LEU A 4 51.87 14.04 -23.34
C LEU A 4 52.48 15.11 -22.38
N PHE A 5 52.06 15.34 -21.12
CA PHE A 5 51.30 14.59 -20.12
C PHE A 5 50.50 15.55 -19.19
N ARG A 6 49.35 15.06 -18.68
CA ARG A 6 48.54 15.66 -17.61
C ARG A 6 49.11 15.36 -16.20
N PRO A 7 48.67 16.09 -15.16
CA PRO A 7 49.45 16.36 -13.95
C PRO A 7 49.12 15.48 -12.73
N LEU A 8 49.97 15.63 -11.71
CA LEU A 8 49.76 15.30 -10.30
C LEU A 8 48.34 15.64 -9.81
N ARG A 9 47.68 14.66 -9.17
CA ARG A 9 46.80 14.88 -8.01
C ARG A 9 46.85 13.66 -7.08
N SER A 10 47.72 13.76 -6.08
CA SER A 10 47.65 13.01 -4.84
C SER A 10 47.49 14.05 -3.73
N LEU A 11 46.28 14.22 -3.22
CA LEU A 11 45.96 14.68 -1.85
C LEU A 11 44.47 14.96 -1.78
N LEU A 12 43.73 13.93 -1.38
CA LEU A 12 42.55 13.98 -0.51
C LEU A 12 42.15 12.52 -0.30
N GLY A 13 42.46 12.01 0.88
CA GLY A 13 42.30 10.62 1.25
C GLY A 13 40.85 10.19 1.29
N PHE A 14 40.37 9.62 0.18
CA PHE A 14 39.27 8.67 0.20
C PHE A 14 39.87 7.28 0.25
N SER A 15 39.93 6.72 1.47
CA SER A 15 40.23 5.31 1.65
C SER A 15 39.18 4.50 0.88
N ARG A 16 39.62 3.72 -0.12
CA ARG A 16 38.77 2.83 -0.90
C ARG A 16 38.10 1.82 0.06
N PRO A 17 36.78 1.56 -0.05
CA PRO A 17 36.21 0.43 0.64
C PRO A 17 36.80 -0.86 0.05
N GLN A 18 37.46 -1.62 0.91
CA GLN A 18 38.00 -2.95 0.64
C GLN A 18 36.91 -3.80 -0.04
N GLN A 19 37.26 -4.41 -1.18
CA GLN A 19 36.39 -5.29 -1.96
C GLN A 19 35.70 -6.31 -1.03
N ARG A 20 34.39 -6.13 -0.82
CA ARG A 20 33.54 -7.16 -0.24
C ARG A 20 33.44 -8.28 -1.26
N ILE A 21 33.95 -9.45 -0.91
CA ILE A 21 33.73 -10.69 -1.66
C ILE A 21 32.21 -10.94 -1.61
N GLY A 22 31.54 -10.55 -2.69
CA GLY A 22 30.11 -10.74 -2.85
C GLY A 22 29.80 -12.22 -2.98
N ILE A 23 29.39 -12.86 -1.89
CA ILE A 23 28.64 -14.11 -1.99
C ILE A 23 27.33 -13.73 -2.69
N ALA A 24 27.19 -14.13 -3.95
CA ALA A 24 25.98 -13.91 -4.72
C ALA A 24 24.79 -14.50 -3.94
N ALA A 25 23.88 -13.63 -3.48
CA ALA A 25 22.65 -13.99 -2.77
C ALA A 25 21.75 -14.98 -3.53
N ILE A 26 22.11 -15.30 -4.78
CA ILE A 26 21.45 -16.21 -5.71
C ILE A 26 21.58 -17.68 -5.26
N LYS A 27 22.62 -18.05 -4.50
CA LYS A 27 22.85 -19.46 -4.09
C LYS A 27 22.14 -19.89 -2.79
N LEU A 28 21.53 -18.98 -2.03
CA LEU A 28 21.06 -19.27 -0.66
C LEU A 28 19.66 -19.90 -0.54
N PHE A 29 18.96 -20.13 -1.66
CA PHE A 29 17.60 -20.68 -1.66
C PHE A 29 17.53 -22.19 -2.00
N HIS A 30 18.69 -22.85 -2.10
CA HIS A 30 18.86 -24.16 -2.75
C HIS A 30 18.59 -25.41 -1.88
N ASN A 31 17.92 -25.36 -0.72
CA ASN A 31 17.83 -26.56 0.14
C ASN A 31 16.69 -26.65 1.18
N ALA A 32 15.58 -25.91 1.05
CA ALA A 32 14.53 -25.94 2.09
C ALA A 32 13.37 -26.89 1.76
N ALA A 33 13.59 -28.21 1.88
CA ALA A 33 12.50 -29.18 2.12
C ALA A 33 11.82 -28.88 3.49
N ALA A 34 10.63 -29.44 3.73
CA ALA A 34 9.48 -28.91 4.48
C ALA A 34 9.80 -27.69 5.32
N ARG A 35 9.17 -26.52 5.06
CA ARG A 35 9.45 -25.27 5.79
C ARG A 35 9.15 -25.44 7.28
N ASP A 36 10.09 -26.02 8.00
CA ASP A 36 10.10 -26.12 9.44
C ASP A 36 10.33 -24.71 9.95
N VAL A 37 9.23 -24.01 10.22
CA VAL A 37 9.24 -22.67 10.79
C VAL A 37 9.45 -22.70 12.30
N THR A 38 9.72 -23.88 12.88
CA THR A 38 10.04 -24.05 14.31
C THR A 38 11.53 -23.90 14.61
N ARG A 39 12.39 -23.87 13.56
CA ARG A 39 13.83 -23.63 13.67
C ARG A 39 14.33 -22.59 12.67
N PHE A 40 15.38 -21.88 13.06
CA PHE A 40 16.12 -21.02 12.14
C PHE A 40 16.80 -21.87 11.06
N ALA A 41 16.69 -21.44 9.81
CA ALA A 41 17.26 -22.11 8.67
C ALA A 41 17.95 -21.12 7.73
N GLU A 42 18.71 -21.65 6.78
CA GLU A 42 19.27 -20.83 5.70
C GLU A 42 18.17 -20.09 4.93
N GLY A 43 18.48 -18.85 4.53
CA GLY A 43 17.53 -17.95 3.89
C GLY A 43 16.67 -17.13 4.86
N ASP A 44 16.56 -17.50 6.15
CA ASP A 44 15.89 -16.66 7.14
C ASP A 44 16.61 -15.34 7.33
N ARG A 45 15.88 -14.29 7.70
CA ARG A 45 16.48 -13.08 8.26
C ARG A 45 16.10 -13.00 9.72
N VAL A 46 17.06 -12.61 10.55
CA VAL A 46 16.85 -12.52 12.00
C VAL A 46 16.98 -11.08 12.46
N LEU A 47 16.17 -10.75 13.47
CA LEU A 47 16.24 -9.50 14.19
C LEU A 47 17.23 -9.67 15.35
N VAL A 48 18.24 -8.79 15.39
CA VAL A 48 19.26 -8.77 16.43
C VAL A 48 18.98 -7.62 17.37
N ASP A 49 18.81 -7.94 18.66
CA ASP A 49 18.53 -7.04 19.77
C ASP A 49 17.29 -6.14 19.56
N GLY A 50 16.34 -6.56 18.72
CA GLY A 50 15.17 -5.75 18.38
C GLY A 50 15.44 -4.57 17.43
N LEU A 51 16.68 -4.40 16.95
CA LEU A 51 17.11 -3.16 16.28
C LEU A 51 17.61 -3.38 14.85
N LYS A 52 18.28 -4.51 14.58
CA LYS A 52 18.97 -4.73 13.31
C LYS A 52 18.50 -5.98 12.63
N LEU A 53 18.01 -5.85 11.41
CA LEU A 53 17.69 -6.98 10.55
C LEU A 53 18.96 -7.50 9.86
N SER A 54 19.20 -8.80 9.97
CA SER A 54 20.31 -9.44 9.30
C SER A 54 20.11 -9.55 7.78
N PHE A 55 21.19 -9.77 7.03
CA PHE A 55 21.06 -10.39 5.71
C PHE A 55 20.67 -11.88 5.87
N PRO A 56 20.24 -12.57 4.80
CA PRO A 56 19.80 -13.95 4.90
C PRO A 56 20.85 -14.87 5.55
N LEU A 57 20.41 -15.72 6.48
CA LEU A 57 21.23 -16.71 7.14
C LEU A 57 21.84 -17.65 6.09
N ALA A 58 23.12 -17.90 6.27
CA ALA A 58 23.97 -18.63 5.33
C ALA A 58 25.05 -19.33 6.13
N ARG A 59 25.33 -20.60 5.82
CA ARG A 59 26.43 -21.32 6.47
C ARG A 59 27.73 -20.56 6.32
N ASN A 60 28.50 -20.52 7.41
CA ASN A 60 29.81 -19.86 7.52
C ASN A 60 29.80 -18.33 7.30
N ALA A 61 28.63 -17.72 7.15
CA ALA A 61 28.53 -16.27 7.06
C ALA A 61 28.51 -15.62 8.45
N ARG A 62 28.86 -14.33 8.47
CA ARG A 62 29.05 -13.54 9.70
C ARG A 62 28.31 -12.22 9.61
N PHE A 63 27.70 -11.80 10.70
CA PHE A 63 27.00 -10.51 10.79
C PHE A 63 27.72 -9.56 11.75
N GLY A 64 28.17 -8.42 11.21
CA GLY A 64 28.92 -7.42 11.95
C GLY A 64 28.03 -6.56 12.86
N LEU A 65 28.45 -6.39 14.11
CA LEU A 65 27.86 -5.54 15.13
C LEU A 65 28.91 -4.59 15.71
N SER A 66 28.48 -3.59 16.48
CA SER A 66 29.42 -2.71 17.19
C SER A 66 30.30 -3.48 18.20
N LYS A 67 29.74 -4.52 18.81
CA LYS A 67 30.39 -5.38 19.82
C LYS A 67 30.87 -6.73 19.24
N GLY A 68 31.41 -6.74 18.02
CA GLY A 68 31.98 -7.94 17.39
C GLY A 68 31.10 -8.52 16.28
N GLU A 69 31.23 -9.81 16.02
CA GLU A 69 30.52 -10.49 14.92
C GLU A 69 29.72 -11.68 15.45
N LEU A 70 28.52 -11.90 14.90
CA LEU A 70 27.74 -13.11 15.12
C LEU A 70 28.04 -14.13 14.01
N GLN A 71 28.33 -15.38 14.38
CA GLN A 71 28.43 -16.49 13.43
C GLN A 71 27.03 -17.05 13.16
N PHE A 72 26.63 -17.15 11.90
CA PHE A 72 25.31 -17.69 11.57
C PHE A 72 25.17 -19.19 11.83
N ASN A 73 26.28 -19.92 11.88
CA ASN A 73 26.30 -21.32 12.32
C ASN A 73 25.80 -21.47 13.76
N ASP A 74 25.95 -20.44 14.61
CA ASP A 74 25.46 -20.45 15.98
C ASP A 74 23.97 -20.10 16.09
N ILE A 75 23.29 -19.82 14.97
CA ILE A 75 21.87 -19.47 14.90
C ILE A 75 21.10 -20.57 14.18
N ILE A 76 21.60 -21.03 13.03
CA ILE A 76 20.96 -22.05 12.19
C ILE A 76 20.75 -23.34 13.00
N GLY A 77 19.55 -23.89 12.90
CA GLY A 77 19.11 -25.11 13.60
C GLY A 77 18.58 -24.85 15.01
N LYS A 78 18.78 -23.67 15.60
CA LYS A 78 18.19 -23.34 16.90
C LYS A 78 16.68 -23.13 16.77
N PRO A 79 15.89 -23.40 17.83
CA PRO A 79 14.47 -23.09 17.85
C PRO A 79 14.21 -21.59 17.64
N VAL A 80 13.09 -21.24 17.01
CA VAL A 80 12.76 -19.82 16.71
C VAL A 80 12.33 -19.01 17.95
N THR A 81 12.26 -19.63 19.13
CA THR A 81 12.11 -18.91 20.39
C THR A 81 13.25 -17.93 20.60
N SER A 82 13.03 -16.84 21.35
CA SER A 82 14.05 -15.84 21.67
C SER A 82 15.34 -16.50 22.12
N THR A 83 16.36 -16.43 21.25
CA THR A 83 17.60 -17.16 21.39
C THR A 83 18.72 -16.17 21.65
N TYR A 84 19.62 -16.49 22.57
CA TYR A 84 20.79 -15.66 22.85
C TYR A 84 22.05 -16.27 22.23
N VAL A 85 22.83 -15.45 21.53
CA VAL A 85 24.08 -15.86 20.87
C VAL A 85 25.20 -14.92 21.29
N ARG A 86 26.39 -15.46 21.54
CA ARG A 86 27.57 -14.65 21.87
C ARG A 86 28.26 -14.16 20.60
N SER A 87 28.66 -12.89 20.58
CA SER A 87 29.53 -12.37 19.55
C SER A 87 30.97 -12.84 19.74
N SER A 88 31.81 -12.62 18.71
CA SER A 88 33.26 -12.86 18.77
C SER A 88 33.99 -12.11 19.90
N LYS A 89 33.39 -11.04 20.47
CA LYS A 89 33.90 -10.30 21.64
C LYS A 89 33.22 -10.70 22.95
N GLY A 90 32.44 -11.78 22.97
CA GLY A 90 31.81 -12.35 24.16
C GLY A 90 30.49 -11.70 24.60
N SER A 91 30.03 -10.64 23.92
CA SER A 91 28.77 -9.96 24.23
C SER A 91 27.57 -10.83 23.82
N LEU A 92 26.54 -10.91 24.69
CA LEU A 92 25.30 -11.61 24.38
C LEU A 92 24.37 -10.73 23.55
N HIS A 93 23.78 -11.33 22.52
CA HIS A 93 22.80 -10.69 21.64
C HIS A 93 21.54 -11.56 21.54
N ARG A 94 20.37 -10.92 21.57
CA ARG A 94 19.08 -11.59 21.37
C ARG A 94 18.80 -11.72 19.88
N VAL A 95 18.40 -12.90 19.44
CA VAL A 95 18.14 -13.25 18.05
C VAL A 95 16.72 -13.83 17.96
N GLU A 96 15.90 -13.21 17.11
CA GLU A 96 14.47 -13.52 16.93
C GLU A 96 14.12 -13.49 15.44
N LEU A 97 12.99 -14.10 15.04
CA LEU A 97 12.41 -13.77 13.74
C LEU A 97 11.77 -12.39 13.80
N PRO A 98 11.94 -11.55 12.78
CA PRO A 98 11.20 -10.30 12.69
C PRO A 98 9.70 -10.59 12.50
N SER A 99 8.88 -9.75 13.13
CA SER A 99 7.49 -9.54 12.70
C SER A 99 7.47 -9.02 11.26
N LEU A 100 6.29 -9.05 10.62
CA LEU A 100 6.15 -8.47 9.29
C LEU A 100 6.47 -6.96 9.28
N GLU A 101 6.10 -6.26 10.36
CA GLU A 101 6.37 -4.84 10.52
C GLU A 101 7.87 -4.54 10.59
N GLU A 102 8.59 -5.21 11.50
CA GLU A 102 10.03 -5.05 11.65
C GLU A 102 10.76 -5.43 10.35
N TYR A 103 10.31 -6.49 9.67
CA TYR A 103 10.89 -6.92 8.40
C TYR A 103 10.76 -5.84 7.33
N VAL A 104 9.56 -5.27 7.14
CA VAL A 104 9.34 -4.20 6.15
C VAL A 104 10.14 -2.95 6.53
N THR A 105 10.07 -2.53 7.79
CA THR A 105 10.67 -1.28 8.26
C THR A 105 12.20 -1.29 8.17
N LEU A 106 12.82 -2.41 8.53
CA LEU A 106 14.29 -2.56 8.63
C LEU A 106 14.93 -3.10 7.35
N THR A 107 14.15 -3.55 6.36
CA THR A 107 14.70 -3.96 5.07
C THR A 107 15.23 -2.72 4.33
N PRO A 108 16.45 -2.78 3.75
CA PRO A 108 16.98 -1.70 2.94
C PRO A 108 16.08 -1.39 1.75
N ARG A 109 15.71 -0.13 1.60
CA ARG A 109 14.69 0.35 0.65
C ARG A 109 15.35 0.86 -0.62
N LEU A 110 14.80 0.50 -1.79
CA LEU A 110 15.07 1.19 -3.05
C LEU A 110 14.01 2.23 -3.42
N VAL A 111 12.81 2.07 -2.87
CA VAL A 111 11.64 2.93 -3.09
C VAL A 111 10.89 3.12 -1.77
N THR A 112 10.05 4.16 -1.70
CA THR A 112 9.21 4.43 -0.53
C THR A 112 8.21 3.29 -0.32
N PRO A 113 8.18 2.63 0.85
CA PRO A 113 7.22 1.59 1.12
C PRO A 113 5.88 2.17 1.60
N VAL A 114 4.79 1.48 1.27
CA VAL A 114 3.58 1.53 2.10
C VAL A 114 3.94 0.91 3.45
N TYR A 115 3.93 1.69 4.54
CA TYR A 115 4.25 1.19 5.87
C TYR A 115 3.27 0.10 6.32
N SER A 116 3.72 -0.80 7.19
CA SER A 116 2.93 -1.96 7.60
C SER A 116 1.62 -1.60 8.30
N SER A 117 1.60 -0.51 9.09
CA SER A 117 0.37 0.03 9.68
C SER A 117 -0.65 0.46 8.61
N TYR A 118 -0.17 1.10 7.54
CA TYR A 118 -1.00 1.53 6.41
C TYR A 118 -1.47 0.33 5.59
N ALA A 119 -0.57 -0.60 5.26
CA ALA A 119 -0.92 -1.82 4.52
C ALA A 119 -1.92 -2.68 5.30
N SER A 120 -1.79 -2.79 6.62
CA SER A 120 -2.78 -3.48 7.46
C SER A 120 -4.13 -2.77 7.44
N THR A 121 -4.14 -1.44 7.51
CA THR A 121 -5.38 -0.65 7.43
C THR A 121 -6.06 -0.82 6.07
N ILE A 122 -5.28 -0.78 4.98
CA ILE A 122 -5.74 -1.02 3.61
C ILE A 122 -6.41 -2.40 3.49
N VAL A 123 -5.74 -3.47 3.93
CA VAL A 123 -6.30 -4.83 3.89
C VAL A 123 -7.59 -4.94 4.69
N SER A 124 -7.64 -4.33 5.89
CA SER A 124 -8.86 -4.30 6.71
C SER A 124 -10.02 -3.54 6.03
N LEU A 125 -9.73 -2.44 5.33
CA LEU A 125 -10.75 -1.67 4.60
C LEU A 125 -11.25 -2.39 3.35
N LEU A 126 -10.37 -3.15 2.69
CA LEU A 126 -10.75 -4.03 1.59
C LEU A 126 -11.61 -5.20 2.07
N ASP A 127 -11.58 -5.55 3.36
CA ASP A 127 -12.41 -6.62 3.96
C ASP A 127 -12.27 -7.95 3.19
N ILE A 128 -11.03 -8.31 2.88
CA ILE A 128 -10.70 -9.50 2.10
C ILE A 128 -10.99 -10.74 2.96
N GLN A 129 -12.03 -11.49 2.57
CA GLN A 129 -12.48 -12.69 3.28
C GLN A 129 -12.58 -13.91 2.33
N PRO A 130 -11.44 -14.45 1.86
CA PRO A 130 -11.46 -15.61 0.98
C PRO A 130 -11.75 -16.88 1.79
N GLU A 131 -12.45 -17.83 1.16
CA GLU A 131 -12.80 -19.09 1.81
C GLU A 131 -11.54 -19.94 2.10
N PRO A 132 -11.34 -20.40 3.35
CA PRO A 132 -10.20 -21.26 3.69
C PRO A 132 -10.15 -22.54 2.84
N PHE A 133 -8.95 -23.03 2.59
CA PHE A 133 -8.77 -24.30 1.90
C PHE A 133 -9.22 -25.49 2.77
N ILE A 134 -10.11 -26.33 2.25
CA ILE A 134 -10.58 -27.57 2.88
C ILE A 134 -10.24 -28.75 1.97
N LYS A 135 -9.55 -29.77 2.53
CA LYS A 135 -9.01 -30.91 1.77
C LYS A 135 -10.06 -31.94 1.35
N GLU A 136 -11.14 -32.09 2.11
CA GLU A 136 -12.20 -33.09 1.88
C GLU A 136 -13.51 -32.39 1.49
N GLY A 137 -14.05 -32.67 0.29
CA GLY A 137 -15.34 -32.17 -0.18
C GLY A 137 -15.33 -31.25 -1.41
N SER A 138 -14.17 -30.86 -1.93
CA SER A 138 -14.05 -29.86 -3.02
C SER A 138 -14.40 -30.36 -4.43
N ALA A 139 -15.12 -31.47 -4.57
CA ALA A 139 -15.48 -32.01 -5.88
C ALA A 139 -16.68 -31.31 -6.53
N ASN A 140 -17.52 -30.59 -5.76
CA ASN A 140 -18.80 -30.09 -6.27
C ASN A 140 -19.19 -28.65 -5.89
N ASP A 141 -18.30 -27.83 -5.31
CA ASP A 141 -18.56 -26.40 -5.15
C ASP A 141 -17.32 -25.60 -5.53
N ALA A 142 -17.26 -25.22 -6.81
CA ALA A 142 -16.18 -24.43 -7.36
C ALA A 142 -16.38 -22.97 -6.95
N SER A 143 -16.13 -22.64 -5.67
CA SER A 143 -16.15 -21.24 -5.22
C SER A 143 -15.24 -20.42 -6.14
N PRO A 144 -15.69 -19.26 -6.62
CA PRO A 144 -14.96 -18.47 -7.60
C PRO A 144 -13.58 -18.09 -7.06
N ARG A 145 -12.59 -18.11 -7.95
CA ARG A 145 -11.23 -17.67 -7.64
C ARG A 145 -11.23 -16.18 -7.32
N VAL A 146 -10.56 -15.82 -6.22
CA VAL A 146 -10.38 -14.43 -5.81
C VAL A 146 -9.15 -13.85 -6.52
N GLU A 147 -9.38 -12.84 -7.33
CA GLU A 147 -8.35 -12.16 -8.12
C GLU A 147 -8.10 -10.76 -7.53
N ILE A 148 -6.89 -10.54 -7.02
CA ILE A 148 -6.44 -9.25 -6.49
C ILE A 148 -5.41 -8.67 -7.44
N LEU A 149 -5.66 -7.46 -7.94
CA LEU A 149 -4.69 -6.69 -8.71
C LEU A 149 -4.04 -5.62 -7.82
N GLU A 150 -2.71 -5.56 -7.81
CA GLU A 150 -1.90 -4.48 -7.25
C GLU A 150 -1.08 -3.86 -8.38
N ALA A 151 -1.17 -2.53 -8.56
CA ALA A 151 -0.38 -1.82 -9.57
C ALA A 151 0.41 -0.69 -8.91
N GLY A 152 1.72 -0.77 -9.11
CA GLY A 152 2.73 -0.17 -8.25
C GLY A 152 3.20 -1.18 -7.19
N THR A 153 3.93 -2.23 -7.59
CA THR A 153 4.50 -3.18 -6.60
C THR A 153 5.45 -2.46 -5.63
N GLY A 154 6.26 -1.51 -6.13
CA GLY A 154 7.12 -0.68 -5.32
C GLY A 154 8.07 -1.48 -4.43
N HIS A 155 7.90 -1.38 -3.10
CA HIS A 155 8.72 -2.10 -2.13
C HIS A 155 8.27 -3.57 -1.91
N GLY A 156 7.04 -3.92 -2.28
CA GLY A 156 6.43 -5.21 -1.96
C GLY A 156 5.87 -5.33 -0.54
N SER A 157 5.72 -4.20 0.17
CA SER A 157 5.14 -4.18 1.51
C SER A 157 3.63 -4.47 1.50
N LEU A 158 2.88 -3.76 0.66
CA LEU A 158 1.45 -4.01 0.48
C LEU A 158 1.22 -5.41 -0.10
N THR A 159 2.01 -5.83 -1.10
CA THR A 159 2.04 -7.20 -1.62
C THR A 159 2.14 -8.27 -0.53
N LEU A 160 3.04 -8.12 0.46
CA LEU A 160 3.18 -9.06 1.58
C LEU A 160 1.90 -9.12 2.44
N HIS A 161 1.24 -7.99 2.66
CA HIS A 161 0.02 -7.93 3.47
C HIS A 161 -1.18 -8.52 2.72
N LEU A 162 -1.33 -8.24 1.42
CA LEU A 162 -2.34 -8.85 0.57
C LEU A 162 -2.15 -10.37 0.49
N ALA A 163 -0.92 -10.82 0.22
CA ALA A 163 -0.59 -12.24 0.14
C ALA A 163 -0.82 -12.97 1.47
N ARG A 164 -0.55 -12.31 2.62
CA ARG A 164 -0.90 -12.82 3.95
C ARG A 164 -2.40 -13.02 4.11
N ALA A 165 -3.22 -12.08 3.64
CA ALA A 165 -4.68 -12.15 3.77
C ALA A 165 -5.28 -13.34 2.99
N ILE A 166 -4.66 -13.73 1.87
CA ILE A 166 -5.18 -14.79 1.00
C ILE A 166 -4.48 -16.14 1.14
N ALA A 167 -3.42 -16.25 1.93
CA ALA A 167 -2.58 -17.44 1.99
C ALA A 167 -3.38 -18.70 2.40
N ALA A 168 -4.26 -18.57 3.38
CA ALA A 168 -5.05 -19.68 3.93
C ALA A 168 -6.14 -20.20 2.98
N ALA A 169 -6.51 -19.44 1.94
CA ALA A 169 -7.48 -19.87 0.94
C ALA A 169 -6.89 -20.86 -0.07
N ASN A 170 -5.56 -20.93 -0.15
CA ASN A 170 -4.85 -21.78 -1.10
C ASN A 170 -4.42 -23.11 -0.45
N PRO A 171 -4.29 -24.19 -1.23
CA PRO A 171 -3.69 -25.43 -0.74
C PRO A 171 -2.28 -25.16 -0.20
N PRO A 172 -1.79 -25.95 0.78
CA PRO A 172 -0.41 -25.80 1.27
C PRO A 172 0.61 -25.82 0.12
N PRO A 173 1.54 -24.85 0.03
CA PRO A 173 2.57 -24.83 -1.00
C PRO A 173 3.42 -26.10 -1.02
N PRO A 174 3.99 -26.48 -2.19
CA PRO A 174 4.92 -27.59 -2.27
C PRO A 174 6.10 -27.38 -1.33
N ILE A 175 6.58 -28.49 -0.80
CA ILE A 175 7.77 -28.55 0.04
C ILE A 175 9.07 -28.36 -0.77
N ALA A 176 8.99 -28.46 -2.10
CA ALA A 176 10.12 -28.29 -2.99
C ALA A 176 10.77 -26.90 -2.87
N GLU A 177 12.01 -26.79 -3.31
CA GLU A 177 12.73 -25.51 -3.37
C GLU A 177 11.96 -24.46 -4.17
N LEU A 178 12.14 -23.19 -3.82
CA LEU A 178 11.56 -22.11 -4.60
C LEU A 178 12.24 -22.03 -5.98
N PRO A 179 11.48 -21.83 -7.07
CA PRO A 179 12.05 -21.58 -8.39
C PRO A 179 13.02 -20.40 -8.37
N LYS A 180 14.00 -20.38 -9.27
CA LYS A 180 14.97 -19.27 -9.37
C LYS A 180 14.22 -17.94 -9.54
N SER A 181 14.73 -16.89 -8.87
CA SER A 181 14.22 -15.53 -9.03
C SER A 181 14.28 -15.10 -10.50
N ARG A 182 13.33 -14.27 -10.94
CA ARG A 182 13.41 -13.66 -12.27
C ARG A 182 14.72 -12.86 -12.40
N ILE A 183 15.43 -13.04 -13.50
CA ILE A 183 16.64 -12.27 -13.86
C ILE A 183 16.28 -11.46 -15.11
N TYR A 184 16.10 -10.15 -14.98
CA TYR A 184 16.00 -9.26 -16.14
C TYR A 184 17.40 -8.76 -16.47
N GLY A 185 18.05 -9.42 -17.44
CA GLY A 185 19.42 -9.13 -17.85
C GLY A 185 19.67 -9.61 -19.28
N GLY A 186 18.96 -9.04 -20.25
CA GLY A 186 19.16 -9.29 -21.68
C GLY A 186 17.96 -8.84 -22.52
N PRO A 187 18.18 -8.42 -23.79
CA PRO A 187 17.12 -7.93 -24.68
C PRO A 187 16.06 -8.98 -25.07
N ASP A 188 16.26 -10.26 -24.74
CA ASP A 188 15.30 -11.37 -24.93
C ASP A 188 14.67 -11.83 -23.60
N ALA A 189 14.30 -10.90 -22.71
CA ALA A 189 13.60 -11.24 -21.47
C ALA A 189 12.16 -11.69 -21.77
N PHE A 190 12.00 -13.02 -21.81
CA PHE A 190 10.80 -13.80 -22.10
C PHE A 190 9.48 -13.25 -21.51
N LYS A 191 8.43 -13.33 -22.34
CA LYS A 191 7.00 -13.23 -22.01
C LYS A 191 6.59 -14.29 -20.97
N PRO A 192 5.50 -14.08 -20.21
CA PRO A 192 5.01 -15.09 -19.27
C PRO A 192 4.71 -16.43 -19.98
N SER A 193 5.44 -17.47 -19.58
CA SER A 193 5.23 -18.91 -19.81
C SER A 193 4.52 -19.36 -21.10
N SER A 194 5.32 -19.74 -22.11
CA SER A 194 4.99 -20.82 -23.05
C SER A 194 6.21 -21.75 -23.21
N PRO A 195 6.02 -23.08 -23.37
CA PRO A 195 7.08 -24.05 -23.17
C PRO A 195 7.89 -24.25 -24.46
N VAL A 196 9.15 -23.83 -24.45
CA VAL A 196 10.15 -24.41 -25.35
C VAL A 196 11.45 -24.58 -24.57
N GLU A 197 11.68 -25.82 -24.12
CA GLU A 197 12.95 -26.28 -23.58
C GLU A 197 13.86 -26.71 -24.74
N HIS A 198 15.15 -26.40 -24.62
CA HIS A 198 16.20 -27.22 -25.20
C HIS A 198 17.23 -27.47 -24.10
N GLU A 199 17.25 -28.67 -23.54
CA GLU A 199 18.47 -29.30 -23.07
C GLU A 199 18.31 -30.84 -23.02
N CYS A 200 19.44 -31.51 -23.28
CA CYS A 200 19.60 -32.90 -23.71
C CYS A 200 18.95 -33.99 -22.83
N SER A 201 18.26 -34.89 -23.53
CA SER A 201 18.10 -36.34 -23.33
C SER A 201 18.69 -36.99 -22.07
N GLU A 202 17.81 -37.37 -21.13
CA GLU A 202 17.96 -38.57 -20.28
C GLU A 202 16.60 -39.27 -20.08
N THR A 203 16.65 -40.59 -19.91
CA THR A 203 15.58 -41.61 -19.98
C THR A 203 14.38 -41.46 -19.01
N PRO A 204 13.21 -42.09 -19.28
CA PRO A 204 11.95 -41.79 -18.60
C PRO A 204 11.82 -42.54 -17.27
N THR A 205 12.15 -41.88 -16.17
CA THR A 205 11.57 -42.18 -14.85
C THR A 205 10.81 -40.92 -14.42
N SER A 206 9.49 -40.99 -14.41
CA SER A 206 8.59 -39.83 -14.40
C SER A 206 8.48 -39.14 -13.02
N THR A 207 9.51 -38.43 -12.61
CA THR A 207 9.42 -37.41 -11.55
C THR A 207 9.13 -36.04 -12.18
N PRO A 208 8.08 -35.31 -11.78
CA PRO A 208 7.77 -34.00 -12.35
C PRO A 208 8.90 -33.00 -12.06
N THR A 209 9.19 -32.14 -13.03
CA THR A 209 10.23 -31.10 -12.85
C THR A 209 9.81 -30.10 -11.77
N LEU A 210 10.77 -29.38 -11.19
CA LEU A 210 10.52 -28.33 -10.19
C LEU A 210 9.50 -27.31 -10.73
N THR A 211 9.70 -26.85 -11.97
CA THR A 211 8.82 -25.92 -12.66
C THR A 211 7.40 -26.47 -12.80
N GLN A 212 7.26 -27.72 -13.23
CA GLN A 212 5.95 -28.37 -13.40
C GLN A 212 5.20 -28.46 -12.06
N THR A 213 5.90 -28.85 -10.98
CA THR A 213 5.34 -28.95 -9.63
C THR A 213 4.77 -27.60 -9.17
N TRP A 214 5.54 -26.52 -9.34
CA TRP A 214 5.10 -25.18 -8.94
C TRP A 214 3.97 -24.64 -9.84
N SER A 215 4.02 -24.88 -11.15
CA SER A 215 2.96 -24.46 -12.08
C SER A 215 1.64 -25.16 -11.78
N GLN A 216 1.67 -26.47 -11.52
CA GLN A 216 0.49 -27.24 -11.13
C GLN A 216 -0.11 -26.77 -9.80
N TRP A 217 0.74 -26.45 -8.83
CA TRP A 217 0.24 -25.89 -7.57
C TRP A 217 -0.34 -24.48 -7.78
N LYS A 218 0.32 -23.62 -8.57
CA LYS A 218 -0.15 -22.27 -8.86
C LYS A 218 -1.51 -22.26 -9.56
N SER A 219 -1.81 -23.23 -10.41
CA SER A 219 -3.13 -23.38 -11.05
C SER A 219 -4.21 -23.86 -10.08
N SER A 220 -3.83 -24.55 -8.98
CA SER A 220 -4.78 -24.98 -7.93
C SER A 220 -5.15 -23.88 -6.92
N ARG A 221 -4.57 -22.67 -7.05
CA ARG A 221 -4.84 -21.55 -6.14
C ARG A 221 -6.26 -21.03 -6.29
N ARG A 222 -6.97 -20.88 -5.17
CA ARG A 222 -8.30 -20.26 -5.06
C ARG A 222 -8.25 -18.75 -4.86
N ALA A 223 -7.07 -18.20 -4.55
CA ALA A 223 -6.86 -16.76 -4.47
C ALA A 223 -5.45 -16.39 -4.92
N VAL A 224 -5.29 -15.25 -5.59
CA VAL A 224 -3.99 -14.77 -6.07
C VAL A 224 -3.87 -13.25 -5.99
N VAL A 225 -2.66 -12.79 -5.72
CA VAL A 225 -2.26 -11.39 -5.94
C VAL A 225 -1.47 -11.30 -7.24
N HIS A 226 -2.01 -10.58 -8.22
CA HIS A 226 -1.29 -10.12 -9.39
C HIS A 226 -0.67 -8.77 -9.07
N THR A 227 0.66 -8.67 -9.06
CA THR A 227 1.35 -7.41 -8.79
C THR A 227 2.14 -6.94 -10.00
N ILE A 228 1.92 -5.69 -10.40
CA ILE A 228 2.48 -5.09 -11.61
C ILE A 228 3.41 -3.96 -11.23
N GLU A 229 4.62 -4.00 -11.79
CA GLU A 229 5.62 -2.95 -11.67
C GLU A 229 6.19 -2.60 -13.04
N ALA A 230 6.10 -1.33 -13.41
CA ALA A 230 6.58 -0.86 -14.70
C ALA A 230 8.11 -0.84 -14.77
N VAL A 231 8.80 -0.62 -13.64
CA VAL A 231 10.25 -0.49 -13.57
C VAL A 231 10.91 -1.83 -13.20
N PRO A 232 11.70 -2.47 -14.08
CA PRO A 232 12.25 -3.81 -13.85
C PRO A 232 13.09 -3.95 -12.57
N SER A 233 13.86 -2.92 -12.22
CA SER A 233 14.70 -2.93 -11.01
C SER A 233 13.87 -2.95 -9.73
N TYR A 234 12.72 -2.24 -9.70
CA TYR A 234 11.79 -2.25 -8.58
C TYR A 234 11.04 -3.57 -8.50
N SER A 235 10.65 -4.15 -9.65
CA SER A 235 10.01 -5.47 -9.74
C SER A 235 10.89 -6.58 -9.14
N ILE A 236 12.17 -6.61 -9.52
CA ILE A 236 13.15 -7.56 -8.96
C ILE A 236 13.34 -7.34 -7.46
N HIS A 237 13.43 -6.07 -7.05
CA HIS A 237 13.63 -5.73 -5.64
C HIS A 237 12.45 -6.17 -4.77
N ALA A 238 11.22 -5.86 -5.18
CA ALA A 238 10.02 -6.28 -4.48
C ALA A 238 9.89 -7.79 -4.42
N GLU A 239 10.13 -8.50 -5.53
CA GLU A 239 10.12 -9.95 -5.54
C GLU A 239 11.15 -10.52 -4.55
N LYS A 240 12.37 -9.96 -4.50
CA LYS A 240 13.39 -10.37 -3.53
C LYS A 240 12.93 -10.15 -2.08
N ILE A 241 12.21 -9.07 -1.80
CA ILE A 241 11.67 -8.77 -0.48
C ILE A 241 10.58 -9.79 -0.10
N VAL A 242 9.62 -10.04 -1.00
CA VAL A 242 8.53 -10.99 -0.78
C VAL A 242 9.07 -12.42 -0.61
N ARG A 243 10.04 -12.82 -1.44
CA ARG A 243 10.76 -14.11 -1.34
C ARG A 243 11.59 -14.24 -0.07
N GLY A 244 12.07 -13.14 0.48
CA GLY A 244 12.92 -13.14 1.67
C GLY A 244 12.14 -13.27 2.99
N PHE A 245 10.84 -12.96 3.00
CA PHE A 245 10.05 -13.04 4.22
C PHE A 245 9.76 -14.50 4.59
N ARG A 246 10.32 -14.97 5.71
CA ARG A 246 10.16 -16.35 6.23
C ARG A 246 10.36 -17.41 5.13
N ARG A 247 11.48 -17.29 4.41
CA ARG A 247 11.89 -18.17 3.30
C ARG A 247 10.86 -18.24 2.17
N GLY A 248 10.15 -17.15 1.94
CA GLY A 248 9.14 -16.99 0.88
C GLY A 248 7.78 -17.50 1.30
N LEU A 249 7.41 -17.35 2.58
CA LEU A 249 6.13 -17.79 3.12
C LEU A 249 4.95 -17.39 2.24
N TYR A 250 4.94 -16.12 1.81
CA TYR A 250 3.84 -15.57 1.02
C TYR A 250 4.09 -15.49 -0.48
N TRP A 251 5.33 -15.68 -0.93
CA TRP A 251 5.68 -15.61 -2.36
C TRP A 251 4.85 -16.53 -3.28
N PRO A 252 4.50 -17.78 -2.91
CA PRO A 252 3.67 -18.65 -3.75
C PRO A 252 2.31 -18.04 -4.14
N HIS A 253 1.74 -17.18 -3.30
CA HIS A 253 0.41 -16.60 -3.50
C HIS A 253 0.43 -15.36 -4.41
N VAL A 254 1.60 -14.99 -4.94
CA VAL A 254 1.82 -13.79 -5.74
C VAL A 254 2.34 -14.15 -7.12
N ASP A 255 1.77 -13.52 -8.14
CA ASP A 255 2.29 -13.49 -9.50
C ASP A 255 2.80 -12.08 -9.81
N PHE A 256 4.07 -12.00 -10.18
CA PHE A 256 4.73 -10.72 -10.44
C PHE A 256 4.84 -10.48 -11.94
N TYR A 257 4.53 -9.26 -12.36
CA TYR A 257 4.56 -8.82 -13.74
C TYR A 257 5.42 -7.56 -13.87
N THR A 258 6.23 -7.51 -14.93
CA THR A 258 7.03 -6.34 -15.27
C THR A 258 6.49 -5.77 -16.58
N SER A 259 5.50 -4.89 -16.48
CA SER A 259 4.76 -4.34 -17.62
C SER A 259 4.05 -3.05 -17.21
N SER A 260 3.45 -2.35 -18.16
CA SER A 260 2.43 -1.36 -17.82
C SER A 260 1.15 -2.06 -17.36
N LEU A 261 0.32 -1.35 -16.59
CA LEU A 261 -1.00 -1.83 -16.17
C LEU A 261 -1.90 -2.11 -17.38
N GLN A 262 -1.89 -1.23 -18.38
CA GLN A 262 -2.72 -1.37 -19.58
C GLN A 262 -2.34 -2.61 -20.40
N ASP A 263 -1.05 -2.82 -20.64
CA ASP A 263 -0.58 -4.00 -21.38
C ASP A 263 -0.96 -5.29 -20.66
N TRP A 264 -0.86 -5.28 -19.33
CA TRP A 264 -1.24 -6.43 -18.52
C TRP A 264 -2.73 -6.73 -18.62
N LEU A 265 -3.59 -5.70 -18.50
CA LEU A 265 -5.04 -5.84 -18.62
C LEU A 265 -5.45 -6.40 -19.99
N VAL A 266 -4.80 -5.93 -21.07
CA VAL A 266 -5.03 -6.46 -22.42
C VAL A 266 -4.64 -7.93 -22.50
N GLN A 267 -3.46 -8.30 -21.98
CA GLN A 267 -2.97 -9.69 -22.00
C GLN A 267 -3.81 -10.65 -21.15
N HIS A 268 -4.47 -10.15 -20.09
CA HIS A 268 -5.30 -10.94 -19.19
C HIS A 268 -6.80 -10.74 -19.43
N SER A 269 -7.17 -10.09 -20.55
CA SER A 269 -8.55 -10.04 -21.01
C SER A 269 -8.92 -11.39 -21.62
N HIS A 270 -9.62 -12.23 -20.86
CA HIS A 270 -10.00 -13.59 -21.28
C HIS A 270 -11.21 -13.66 -22.24
N GLY A 271 -11.47 -12.61 -23.02
CA GLY A 271 -12.64 -12.53 -23.90
C GLY A 271 -12.28 -12.13 -25.33
N GLU A 272 -12.74 -12.92 -26.31
CA GLU A 272 -12.60 -12.62 -27.75
C GLU A 272 -13.48 -11.43 -28.20
N THR A 273 -14.44 -10.97 -27.37
CA THR A 273 -15.46 -9.98 -27.75
C THR A 273 -15.82 -8.93 -26.70
N SER A 274 -15.43 -9.09 -25.42
CA SER A 274 -15.59 -8.09 -24.35
C SER A 274 -14.54 -8.33 -23.27
N PRO A 275 -13.99 -7.29 -22.59
CA PRO A 275 -13.14 -7.50 -21.43
C PRO A 275 -13.89 -8.35 -20.40
N ALA A 276 -13.31 -9.49 -20.02
CA ALA A 276 -13.87 -10.32 -18.96
C ALA A 276 -13.81 -9.55 -17.63
N GLU A 277 -14.88 -9.59 -16.86
CA GLU A 277 -14.89 -9.12 -15.47
C GLU A 277 -14.35 -10.24 -14.57
N TYR A 278 -13.14 -10.08 -14.04
CA TYR A 278 -12.50 -11.13 -13.23
C TYR A 278 -11.89 -10.60 -11.93
N LEU A 279 -11.63 -9.29 -11.81
CA LEU A 279 -10.98 -8.70 -10.63
C LEU A 279 -11.97 -8.46 -9.50
N ASP A 280 -11.72 -9.04 -8.33
CA ASP A 280 -12.49 -8.81 -7.10
C ASP A 280 -11.96 -7.58 -6.35
N TYR A 281 -10.64 -7.40 -6.35
CA TYR A 281 -9.97 -6.31 -5.65
C TYR A 281 -8.92 -5.66 -6.54
N VAL A 282 -8.82 -4.34 -6.49
CA VAL A 282 -7.78 -3.57 -7.16
C VAL A 282 -7.16 -2.59 -6.17
N CYS A 283 -5.83 -2.55 -6.11
CA CYS A 283 -5.05 -1.56 -5.35
C CYS A 283 -4.12 -0.80 -6.32
N LEU A 284 -4.27 0.52 -6.40
CA LEU A 284 -3.45 1.38 -7.26
C LEU A 284 -2.60 2.31 -6.38
N ASP A 285 -1.29 2.09 -6.38
CA ASP A 285 -0.26 2.91 -5.73
C ASP A 285 0.75 3.38 -6.77
N MET A 286 0.31 4.30 -7.63
CA MET A 286 1.08 4.76 -8.78
C MET A 286 0.74 6.22 -9.13
N PRO A 287 1.61 6.96 -9.82
CA PRO A 287 1.23 8.26 -10.36
C PRO A 287 0.13 8.11 -11.43
N GLY A 288 -0.66 9.17 -11.64
CA GLY A 288 -1.66 9.20 -12.72
C GLY A 288 -2.80 8.18 -12.56
N VAL A 289 -3.18 7.82 -11.32
CA VAL A 289 -4.22 6.81 -11.06
C VAL A 289 -5.52 7.11 -11.80
N HIS A 290 -5.92 8.39 -11.87
CA HIS A 290 -7.17 8.82 -12.52
C HIS A 290 -7.22 8.41 -14.00
N GLU A 291 -6.08 8.34 -14.70
CA GLU A 291 -6.00 7.95 -16.11
C GLU A 291 -6.24 6.44 -16.31
N GLN A 292 -5.95 5.64 -15.28
CA GLN A 292 -6.04 4.19 -15.32
C GLN A 292 -7.44 3.65 -15.01
N LEU A 293 -8.29 4.47 -14.36
CA LEU A 293 -9.63 4.06 -13.92
C LEU A 293 -10.50 3.55 -15.08
N ARG A 294 -10.40 4.19 -16.24
CA ARG A 294 -11.14 3.80 -17.46
C ARG A 294 -10.78 2.39 -17.96
N HIS A 295 -9.54 1.97 -17.72
CA HIS A 295 -9.03 0.67 -18.18
C HIS A 295 -9.31 -0.43 -17.16
N VAL A 296 -9.28 -0.08 -15.87
CA VAL A 296 -9.49 -1.05 -14.79
C VAL A 296 -10.97 -1.31 -14.53
N ALA A 297 -11.82 -0.28 -14.54
CA ALA A 297 -13.24 -0.43 -14.20
C ALA A 297 -13.98 -1.49 -15.03
N PRO A 298 -13.69 -1.74 -16.32
CA PRO A 298 -14.28 -2.83 -17.10
C PRO A 298 -13.78 -4.24 -16.73
N ALA A 299 -12.62 -4.38 -16.10
CA ALA A 299 -12.07 -5.68 -15.69
C ALA A 299 -12.53 -6.11 -14.29
N MET A 300 -13.14 -5.19 -13.53
CA MET A 300 -13.66 -5.43 -12.19
C MET A 300 -15.03 -6.11 -12.25
N LYS A 301 -15.20 -7.15 -11.43
CA LYS A 301 -16.51 -7.76 -11.15
C LYS A 301 -17.42 -6.76 -10.45
N ASP A 302 -18.72 -6.96 -10.63
CA ASP A 302 -19.75 -6.36 -9.78
C ASP A 302 -19.42 -6.55 -8.28
N ASP A 303 -19.69 -5.51 -7.48
CA ASP A 303 -19.32 -5.44 -6.05
C ASP A 303 -17.81 -5.37 -5.76
N GLY A 304 -16.95 -5.47 -6.79
CA GLY A 304 -15.51 -5.40 -6.67
C GLY A 304 -15.03 -4.09 -6.04
N ARG A 305 -13.93 -4.16 -5.29
CA ARG A 305 -13.42 -3.02 -4.51
C ARG A 305 -12.14 -2.48 -5.13
N LEU A 306 -12.11 -1.17 -5.33
CA LEU A 306 -10.95 -0.44 -5.82
C LEU A 306 -10.42 0.46 -4.72
N LEU A 307 -9.14 0.31 -4.37
CA LEU A 307 -8.40 1.20 -3.49
C LEU A 307 -7.40 2.01 -4.31
N VAL A 308 -7.45 3.33 -4.13
CA VAL A 308 -6.51 4.29 -4.70
C VAL A 308 -5.68 4.86 -3.54
N PHE A 309 -4.35 4.73 -3.60
CA PHE A 309 -3.43 5.35 -2.64
C PHE A 309 -2.64 6.46 -3.34
N VAL A 310 -2.73 7.68 -2.82
CA VAL A 310 -2.14 8.88 -3.43
C VAL A 310 -1.60 9.84 -2.36
N PRO A 311 -0.55 10.63 -2.67
CA PRO A 311 0.02 11.56 -1.70
C PRO A 311 -0.85 12.79 -1.43
N SER A 312 -1.78 13.16 -2.31
CA SER A 312 -2.64 14.35 -2.15
C SER A 312 -4.13 14.05 -2.30
N ILE A 313 -4.95 14.67 -1.45
CA ILE A 313 -6.41 14.63 -1.55
C ILE A 313 -6.94 15.18 -2.89
N THR A 314 -6.22 16.10 -3.53
CA THR A 314 -6.63 16.65 -4.84
C THR A 314 -6.60 15.60 -5.94
N GLN A 315 -5.72 14.60 -5.85
CA GLN A 315 -5.65 13.49 -6.81
C GLN A 315 -6.85 12.55 -6.68
N ILE A 316 -7.39 12.40 -5.47
CA ILE A 316 -8.67 11.70 -5.26
C ILE A 316 -9.79 12.50 -5.92
N GLY A 317 -9.75 13.82 -5.81
CA GLY A 317 -10.66 14.71 -6.53
C GLY A 317 -10.60 14.53 -8.05
N GLU A 318 -9.41 14.39 -8.63
CA GLU A 318 -9.25 14.07 -10.06
C GLU A 318 -9.87 12.72 -10.43
N CYS A 319 -9.73 11.70 -9.58
CA CYS A 319 -10.38 10.41 -9.78
C CYS A 319 -11.91 10.56 -9.80
N VAL A 320 -12.48 11.30 -8.85
CA VAL A 320 -13.93 11.57 -8.79
C VAL A 320 -14.41 12.32 -10.04
N ARG A 321 -13.61 13.28 -10.51
CA ARG A 321 -13.90 14.02 -11.76
C ARG A 321 -13.93 13.10 -12.96
N VAL A 322 -12.90 12.26 -13.16
CA VAL A 322 -12.84 11.31 -14.29
C VAL A 322 -13.98 10.29 -14.23
N ILE A 323 -14.29 9.76 -13.04
CA ILE A 323 -15.41 8.83 -12.86
C ILE A 323 -16.73 9.48 -13.31
N ALA A 324 -16.96 10.74 -12.96
CA ALA A 324 -18.17 11.45 -13.34
C ALA A 324 -18.20 11.83 -14.83
N GLU A 325 -17.08 12.30 -15.39
CA GLU A 325 -16.97 12.71 -16.79
C GLU A 325 -17.09 11.53 -17.76
N GLU A 326 -16.46 10.40 -17.43
CA GLU A 326 -16.45 9.19 -18.28
C GLU A 326 -17.60 8.22 -17.95
N GLY A 327 -18.42 8.53 -16.93
CA GLY A 327 -19.56 7.69 -16.54
C GLY A 327 -19.15 6.30 -16.04
N LEU A 328 -18.01 6.20 -15.36
CA LEU A 328 -17.50 4.92 -14.84
C LEU A 328 -18.42 4.42 -13.72
N SER A 329 -18.73 3.12 -13.71
CA SER A 329 -19.62 2.49 -12.72
C SER A 329 -18.93 2.26 -11.37
N LEU A 330 -18.26 3.29 -10.84
CA LEU A 330 -17.53 3.29 -9.58
C LEU A 330 -18.20 4.28 -8.62
N GLU A 331 -18.70 3.80 -7.49
CA GLU A 331 -19.20 4.66 -6.42
C GLU A 331 -18.11 4.90 -5.39
N MET A 332 -17.89 6.17 -5.04
CA MET A 332 -16.96 6.54 -3.98
C MET A 332 -17.54 6.13 -2.62
N GLY A 333 -16.82 5.28 -1.91
CA GLY A 333 -17.14 4.86 -0.55
C GLY A 333 -16.47 5.78 0.48
N LYS A 334 -15.25 5.40 0.89
CA LYS A 334 -14.55 6.04 2.02
C LYS A 334 -13.27 6.70 1.55
N VAL A 335 -12.99 7.91 2.01
CA VAL A 335 -11.70 8.59 1.83
C VAL A 335 -11.04 8.80 3.19
N LEU A 336 -9.79 8.35 3.33
CA LEU A 336 -9.01 8.47 4.56
C LEU A 336 -7.63 9.06 4.33
N GLU A 337 -7.14 9.84 5.27
CA GLU A 337 -5.75 10.27 5.40
C GLU A 337 -5.03 9.37 6.42
N LEU A 338 -3.90 8.80 6.04
CA LEU A 338 -3.06 7.91 6.83
C LEU A 338 -1.79 8.66 7.27
N GLY A 339 -1.62 8.91 8.56
CA GLY A 339 -0.50 9.66 9.13
C GLY A 339 -0.09 9.15 10.51
N GLU A 340 1.17 9.39 10.90
CA GLU A 340 1.64 9.08 12.26
C GLU A 340 0.83 9.86 13.30
N GLY A 341 0.40 9.19 14.38
CA GLY A 341 -0.49 9.76 15.39
C GLY A 341 -1.98 9.74 15.04
N ILE A 342 -2.36 9.20 13.87
CA ILE A 342 -3.76 9.01 13.46
C ILE A 342 -4.09 7.52 13.50
N SER A 343 -4.62 7.03 14.62
CA SER A 343 -4.82 5.58 14.86
C SER A 343 -5.81 4.90 13.92
N SER A 344 -6.77 5.65 13.34
CA SER A 344 -7.80 5.11 12.43
C SER A 344 -7.82 5.76 11.03
N GLY A 345 -6.85 6.63 10.74
CA GLY A 345 -6.92 7.59 9.63
C GLY A 345 -8.00 8.69 9.83
N ARG A 346 -7.87 9.84 9.16
CA ARG A 346 -8.90 10.91 9.18
C ARG A 346 -9.81 10.81 7.97
N LYS A 347 -11.10 11.01 8.16
CA LYS A 347 -12.10 10.92 7.08
C LYS A 347 -12.24 12.24 6.34
N TRP A 348 -12.39 12.14 5.03
CA TRP A 348 -12.58 13.29 4.14
C TRP A 348 -13.88 13.17 3.33
N ASP A 349 -14.52 14.31 3.13
CA ASP A 349 -15.71 14.48 2.30
C ASP A 349 -15.29 15.13 1.00
N VAL A 350 -15.22 14.34 -0.07
CA VAL A 350 -14.74 14.76 -1.40
C VAL A 350 -15.93 14.79 -2.35
N ARG A 351 -16.26 15.97 -2.88
CA ARG A 351 -17.38 16.12 -3.81
C ARG A 351 -17.19 17.26 -4.79
N ILE A 352 -17.80 17.08 -5.96
CA ILE A 352 -17.97 18.16 -6.94
C ILE A 352 -19.27 18.88 -6.61
N VAL A 353 -19.20 20.19 -6.40
CA VAL A 353 -20.38 21.02 -6.13
C VAL A 353 -20.60 22.04 -7.23
N LYS A 354 -21.87 22.32 -7.52
CA LYS A 354 -22.26 23.50 -8.31
C LYS A 354 -22.39 24.68 -7.37
N PRO A 355 -21.62 25.77 -7.57
CA PRO A 355 -21.76 26.96 -6.75
C PRO A 355 -23.21 27.48 -6.79
N ARG A 356 -23.81 27.77 -5.62
CA ARG A 356 -25.12 28.43 -5.56
C ARG A 356 -24.94 29.86 -6.08
N LYS A 357 -25.90 30.33 -6.89
CA LYS A 357 -25.96 31.74 -7.29
C LYS A 357 -26.00 32.60 -6.02
N GLY A 358 -25.00 33.45 -5.80
CA GLY A 358 -25.14 34.52 -4.83
C GLY A 358 -26.29 35.41 -5.29
N SER A 359 -27.30 35.60 -4.44
CA SER A 359 -28.27 36.67 -4.62
C SER A 359 -27.51 37.98 -4.47
N VAL A 360 -27.01 38.51 -5.59
CA VAL A 360 -26.62 39.92 -5.67
C VAL A 360 -27.93 40.70 -5.58
N SER A 361 -28.31 41.10 -4.38
CA SER A 361 -29.29 42.14 -4.16
C SER A 361 -28.69 43.44 -4.71
N LEU A 362 -29.09 43.78 -5.93
CA LEU A 362 -28.94 45.14 -6.45
C LEU A 362 -29.77 46.05 -5.54
N ILE A 363 -29.09 46.90 -4.76
CA ILE A 363 -29.73 48.01 -4.05
C ILE A 363 -29.58 49.25 -4.95
N ASN A 364 -30.74 49.69 -5.48
CA ASN A 364 -31.14 51.04 -5.93
C ASN A 364 -32.10 50.88 -7.14
N GLY A 365 -33.41 51.04 -7.03
CA GLY A 365 -34.26 51.43 -5.92
C GLY A 365 -35.73 51.16 -6.28
N GLU A 366 -36.58 51.46 -5.29
CA GLU A 366 -38.04 51.36 -5.23
C GLU A 366 -38.61 50.09 -4.58
N GLU A 367 -39.25 50.37 -3.45
CA GLU A 367 -39.74 49.47 -2.42
C GLU A 367 -40.99 48.71 -2.87
N LYS A 368 -41.06 47.43 -2.50
CA LYS A 368 -42.31 46.82 -2.01
C LYS A 368 -41.99 45.87 -0.86
N LYS A 369 -42.41 46.24 0.34
CA LYS A 369 -42.59 45.35 1.48
C LYS A 369 -43.75 44.39 1.17
N ASP A 370 -43.53 43.10 1.37
CA ASP A 370 -44.34 42.28 2.26
C ASP A 370 -43.57 40.99 2.59
N GLY A 371 -43.56 40.66 3.88
CA GLY A 371 -42.62 39.72 4.50
C GLY A 371 -42.98 38.25 4.33
N ILE A 372 -41.96 37.41 4.55
CA ILE A 372 -41.99 36.09 5.19
C ILE A 372 -40.60 35.91 5.82
N GLU A 373 -40.57 35.57 7.11
CA GLU A 373 -39.39 35.32 7.93
C GLU A 373 -38.51 34.18 7.37
N PRO A 374 -37.17 34.27 7.43
CA PRO A 374 -36.33 33.11 7.21
C PRO A 374 -36.31 32.22 8.45
N GLU A 375 -36.78 31.00 8.27
CA GLU A 375 -36.67 29.85 9.16
C GLU A 375 -35.22 29.67 9.64
N LEU A 376 -35.01 29.74 10.97
CA LEU A 376 -33.73 29.56 11.65
C LEU A 376 -33.21 28.12 11.42
N GLU A 377 -32.05 27.98 10.79
CA GLU A 377 -31.28 26.73 10.83
C GLU A 377 -30.76 26.50 12.26
N PRO A 378 -30.76 25.25 12.79
CA PRO A 378 -30.39 25.00 14.18
C PRO A 378 -28.87 25.12 14.39
N GLU A 379 -28.50 26.01 15.32
CA GLU A 379 -27.18 26.10 15.94
C GLU A 379 -26.78 24.74 16.57
N PRO A 380 -25.50 24.31 16.45
CA PRO A 380 -25.04 23.07 17.06
C PRO A 380 -24.98 23.21 18.59
N VAL A 381 -25.68 22.29 19.26
CA VAL A 381 -25.71 22.12 20.71
C VAL A 381 -24.28 21.98 21.26
N ALA A 382 -23.84 22.97 22.04
CA ALA A 382 -22.67 22.85 22.90
C ALA A 382 -22.97 21.81 23.98
N VAL A 383 -22.12 20.78 24.07
CA VAL A 383 -22.18 19.82 25.18
C VAL A 383 -21.60 20.49 26.41
N GLU A 384 -22.48 20.83 27.35
CA GLU A 384 -22.11 21.27 28.70
C GLU A 384 -21.31 20.17 29.41
N SER A 385 -20.10 20.51 29.86
CA SER A 385 -19.41 19.73 30.89
C SER A 385 -19.98 20.13 32.26
N PRO A 386 -20.37 19.19 33.15
CA PRO A 386 -20.88 19.59 34.46
C PRO A 386 -19.76 20.16 35.32
N GLY A 387 -20.03 21.34 35.89
CA GLY A 387 -19.16 22.07 36.81
C GLY A 387 -18.88 21.32 38.11
N GLY A 388 -17.74 21.67 38.70
CA GLY A 388 -17.30 21.17 40.01
C GLY A 388 -17.84 21.95 41.18
N GLU A 389 -17.41 21.56 42.38
CA GLU A 389 -17.42 22.34 43.63
C GLU A 389 -16.57 21.59 44.71
N PRO A 390 -16.15 22.22 45.83
CA PRO A 390 -14.88 22.97 45.88
C PRO A 390 -13.94 22.61 47.05
N ASP A 391 -12.81 23.33 47.07
CA ASP A 391 -11.96 23.77 48.20
C ASP A 391 -11.00 22.83 48.94
N GLY A 392 -9.78 23.35 49.14
CA GLY A 392 -8.75 22.82 50.03
C GLY A 392 -7.33 23.29 49.69
N SER A 393 -6.91 24.38 50.32
CA SER A 393 -5.60 25.05 50.31
C SER A 393 -4.36 24.16 50.56
N ASP A 394 -3.22 24.47 49.92
CA ASP A 394 -2.06 25.11 50.57
C ASP A 394 -0.86 25.33 49.62
N SER A 395 -0.11 26.40 49.94
CA SER A 395 1.22 26.89 49.51
C SER A 395 2.26 25.82 49.07
N ASP A 396 3.29 26.09 48.25
CA ASP A 396 4.30 27.15 48.40
C ASP A 396 5.28 27.20 47.20
N ASN A 397 5.67 28.43 46.85
CA ASN A 397 6.96 28.98 46.36
C ASN A 397 7.82 28.51 45.15
N THR A 398 8.40 29.57 44.52
CA THR A 398 9.69 29.74 43.79
C THR A 398 9.82 29.21 42.35
N SER A 399 10.38 29.91 41.35
CA SER A 399 10.86 31.30 41.14
C SER A 399 11.37 31.39 39.68
N GLU A 400 11.07 32.48 38.95
CA GLU A 400 11.73 32.84 37.67
C GLU A 400 13.17 33.39 37.92
N PRO A 401 13.99 33.63 36.87
CA PRO A 401 13.94 34.97 36.25
C PRO A 401 14.22 35.07 34.72
N GLU A 402 13.52 36.03 34.12
CA GLU A 402 13.96 37.13 33.23
C GLU A 402 14.49 36.92 31.80
N THR A 403 13.79 37.63 30.90
CA THR A 403 14.16 38.09 29.55
C THR A 403 14.95 39.41 29.60
N PRO A 404 15.49 39.86 28.45
CA PRO A 404 15.24 41.24 28.06
C PRO A 404 14.77 41.39 26.59
N SER A 405 13.91 42.39 26.39
CA SER A 405 13.31 42.83 25.13
C SER A 405 14.17 43.81 24.34
N GLU A 406 14.09 43.75 23.02
CA GLU A 406 14.09 44.87 22.05
C GLU A 406 13.31 44.33 20.83
N GLY A 407 12.39 44.99 20.12
CA GLY A 407 12.06 46.39 19.86
C GLY A 407 11.63 46.42 18.38
N ALA A 408 10.35 46.60 18.10
CA ALA A 408 9.79 46.64 16.73
C ALA A 408 10.21 47.91 15.98
N PRO A 409 10.10 47.90 14.64
CA PRO A 409 9.18 48.88 14.05
C PRO A 409 8.18 48.24 13.08
N ASP A 410 6.97 48.79 13.16
CA ASP A 410 5.84 48.56 12.26
C ASP A 410 6.20 49.00 10.83
N GLU A 411 6.04 48.10 9.85
CA GLU A 411 5.78 48.50 8.46
C GLU A 411 4.36 48.07 8.08
N GLU A 412 3.55 49.08 7.79
CA GLU A 412 2.23 49.01 7.20
C GLU A 412 2.29 48.24 5.88
N VAL A 413 1.73 47.03 5.86
CA VAL A 413 1.45 46.33 4.60
C VAL A 413 0.15 46.89 4.06
N GLU A 414 0.26 47.80 3.09
CA GLU A 414 -0.85 48.31 2.29
C GLU A 414 -1.77 47.18 1.83
N ASN A 415 -3.06 47.31 2.16
CA ASN A 415 -4.15 46.51 1.60
C ASN A 415 -4.21 46.74 0.08
N LEU A 416 -3.54 45.89 -0.69
CA LEU A 416 -3.86 45.70 -2.10
C LEU A 416 -5.10 44.80 -2.19
N PRO A 417 -6.25 45.28 -2.70
CA PRO A 417 -7.39 44.41 -2.91
C PRO A 417 -7.03 43.44 -4.04
N LEU A 418 -6.86 42.16 -3.69
CA LEU A 418 -6.92 41.07 -4.66
C LEU A 418 -8.32 41.09 -5.30
N GLN A 419 -8.46 41.87 -6.38
CA GLN A 419 -9.58 41.73 -7.28
C GLN A 419 -9.54 40.32 -7.84
N LEU A 420 -10.43 39.46 -7.34
CA LEU A 420 -10.78 38.23 -8.03
C LEU A 420 -11.18 38.61 -9.46
N PRO A 421 -10.64 37.95 -10.50
CA PRO A 421 -11.20 38.10 -11.82
C PRO A 421 -12.64 37.58 -11.76
N THR A 422 -13.60 38.47 -11.98
CA THR A 422 -15.01 38.14 -12.15
C THR A 422 -15.21 37.44 -13.48
N SER A 423 -14.81 36.16 -13.58
CA SER A 423 -15.34 35.27 -14.60
C SER A 423 -16.62 34.66 -14.03
N LYS A 424 -17.75 35.03 -14.65
CA LYS A 424 -19.03 34.31 -14.51
C LYS A 424 -18.92 32.95 -15.23
N ASP A 425 -17.97 32.12 -14.85
CA ASP A 425 -17.87 30.78 -15.37
C ASP A 425 -18.52 29.84 -14.36
N HIS A 426 -19.64 29.24 -14.77
CA HIS A 426 -20.41 28.29 -13.95
C HIS A 426 -19.73 26.93 -13.89
N SER A 427 -18.42 26.90 -13.70
CA SER A 427 -17.64 25.67 -13.64
C SER A 427 -17.88 24.97 -12.31
N PRO A 428 -18.04 23.64 -12.31
CA PRO A 428 -18.14 22.87 -11.08
C PRO A 428 -16.85 23.03 -10.26
N VAL A 429 -17.00 23.33 -8.96
CA VAL A 429 -15.87 23.51 -8.05
C VAL A 429 -15.70 22.26 -7.20
N MET A 430 -14.46 21.79 -7.09
CA MET A 430 -14.09 20.67 -6.23
C MET A 430 -13.91 21.16 -4.79
N ILE A 431 -14.56 20.49 -3.83
CA ILE A 431 -14.36 20.77 -2.41
C ILE A 431 -13.77 19.53 -1.75
N CYS A 432 -12.63 19.72 -1.10
CA CYS A 432 -11.97 18.74 -0.25
C CYS A 432 -11.80 19.36 1.14
N ARG A 433 -12.43 18.78 2.16
CA ARG A 433 -12.26 19.24 3.54
C ARG A 433 -12.21 18.07 4.53
N PRO A 434 -11.41 18.17 5.61
CA PRO A 434 -11.51 17.25 6.73
C PRO A 434 -12.92 17.29 7.32
N LEU A 435 -13.34 16.21 7.95
CA LEU A 435 -14.52 16.25 8.82
C LEU A 435 -14.22 17.08 10.08
N VAL A 436 -15.24 17.78 10.61
CA VAL A 436 -15.10 18.74 11.71
C VAL A 436 -14.72 18.03 13.02
N GLY A 437 -13.77 18.60 13.78
CA GLY A 437 -13.40 18.16 15.13
C GLY A 437 -12.04 17.46 15.28
N GLU A 438 -11.23 17.35 14.23
CA GLU A 438 -9.98 16.56 14.25
C GLU A 438 -8.72 17.40 13.90
N ARG A 439 -7.62 17.27 14.68
CA ARG A 439 -6.32 17.96 14.44
C ARG A 439 -5.55 17.36 13.26
N THR A 440 -4.96 18.16 12.36
CA THR A 440 -4.23 17.73 11.14
C THR A 440 -2.74 17.39 11.35
N PHE A 441 -2.22 16.38 10.65
CA PHE A 441 -0.84 15.85 10.67
C PHE A 441 -0.61 15.12 9.34
N GLY A 442 0.59 15.25 8.75
CA GLY A 442 0.91 14.77 7.39
C GLY A 442 0.91 13.25 7.19
N GLY A 443 0.64 12.84 5.94
CA GLY A 443 0.34 11.45 5.59
C GLY A 443 0.05 11.22 4.10
N GLY A 444 -0.33 9.98 3.73
CA GLY A 444 -0.87 9.65 2.40
C GLY A 444 -2.38 9.45 2.44
N PHE A 445 -3.09 9.60 1.32
CA PHE A 445 -4.55 9.47 1.25
C PHE A 445 -4.96 8.18 0.55
N ILE A 446 -5.99 7.53 1.06
CA ILE A 446 -6.67 6.41 0.41
C ILE A 446 -8.10 6.78 0.04
N ALA A 447 -8.56 6.34 -1.13
CA ALA A 447 -9.96 6.31 -1.50
C ALA A 447 -10.39 4.88 -1.83
N LEU A 448 -11.50 4.45 -1.24
CA LEU A 448 -12.16 3.19 -1.54
C LEU A 448 -13.35 3.48 -2.46
N PHE A 449 -13.36 2.84 -3.61
CA PHE A 449 -14.46 2.82 -4.56
C PHE A 449 -15.03 1.40 -4.65
N LYS A 450 -16.31 1.33 -5.03
CA LYS A 450 -17.03 0.08 -5.24
C LYS A 450 -17.56 0.04 -6.66
N LYS A 451 -17.35 -1.07 -7.38
CA LYS A 451 -17.95 -1.32 -8.69
C LYS A 451 -19.44 -1.59 -8.50
N ILE A 452 -20.28 -0.85 -9.22
CA ILE A 452 -21.73 -0.98 -9.17
C ILE A 452 -22.23 -1.38 -10.55
N SER A 453 -23.09 -2.40 -10.60
CA SER A 453 -23.74 -2.79 -11.85
C SER A 453 -24.79 -1.76 -12.28
N PRO A 454 -25.09 -1.64 -13.59
CA PRO A 454 -26.18 -0.77 -14.05
C PRO A 454 -27.51 -1.07 -13.33
N ALA A 455 -27.85 -2.35 -13.16
CA ALA A 455 -29.04 -2.78 -12.42
C ALA A 455 -29.03 -2.32 -10.95
N SER A 456 -27.89 -2.44 -10.28
CA SER A 456 -27.73 -1.97 -8.90
C SER A 456 -27.85 -0.44 -8.78
N THR A 457 -27.43 0.28 -9.82
CA THR A 457 -27.53 1.75 -9.88
C THR A 457 -28.99 2.21 -9.92
N GLU A 458 -29.82 1.54 -10.72
CA GLU A 458 -31.26 1.80 -10.82
C GLU A 458 -31.98 1.54 -9.49
N ILE A 459 -31.71 0.37 -8.88
CA ILE A 459 -32.26 0.01 -7.56
C ILE A 459 -31.80 1.00 -6.49
N ALA A 460 -30.53 1.42 -6.52
CA ALA A 460 -30.03 2.43 -5.59
C ALA A 460 -30.70 3.80 -5.81
N ALA A 461 -31.01 4.17 -7.05
CA ALA A 461 -31.76 5.40 -7.35
C ALA A 461 -33.19 5.34 -6.80
N GLU A 462 -33.88 4.22 -6.99
CA GLU A 462 -35.21 3.97 -6.42
C GLU A 462 -35.17 4.02 -4.87
N TRP A 463 -34.20 3.34 -4.25
CA TRP A 463 -34.01 3.36 -2.81
C TRP A 463 -33.79 4.79 -2.28
N ARG A 464 -32.97 5.60 -2.95
CA ARG A 464 -32.75 7.02 -2.58
C ARG A 464 -34.06 7.83 -2.67
N GLN A 465 -34.88 7.60 -3.70
CA GLN A 465 -36.17 8.27 -3.87
C GLN A 465 -37.17 7.92 -2.75
N THR A 466 -37.21 6.66 -2.30
CA THR A 466 -38.08 6.26 -1.17
C THR A 466 -37.68 6.95 0.14
N ARG A 467 -36.39 7.21 0.36
CA ARG A 467 -35.91 7.88 1.58
C ARG A 467 -36.17 9.38 1.59
N THR A 468 -36.01 10.07 0.46
CA THR A 468 -36.34 11.50 0.35
C THR A 468 -37.85 11.75 0.51
N GLY A 469 -38.69 10.82 0.03
CA GLY A 469 -40.14 10.84 0.27
C GLY A 469 -40.52 10.63 1.75
N ARG A 470 -39.78 9.78 2.47
CA ARG A 470 -40.02 9.51 3.90
C ARG A 470 -39.56 10.66 4.80
N ALA A 471 -38.52 11.41 4.42
CA ALA A 471 -38.09 12.62 5.12
C ALA A 471 -39.11 13.76 5.00
N LYS A 472 -39.72 13.97 3.83
CA LYS A 472 -40.81 14.95 3.64
C LYS A 472 -42.08 14.63 4.43
N LYS A 473 -42.34 13.35 4.74
CA LYS A 473 -43.49 12.93 5.56
C LYS A 473 -43.26 13.02 7.07
N ARG A 474 -42.01 13.16 7.53
CA ARG A 474 -41.68 13.30 8.97
C ARG A 474 -41.64 14.76 9.45
N ASN A 475 -41.56 15.71 8.51
CA ASN A 475 -41.61 17.15 8.78
C ASN A 475 -42.98 17.77 8.40
N ARG A 476 -44.02 16.94 8.31
CA ARG A 476 -45.43 17.33 8.32
C ARG A 476 -46.07 16.66 9.52
#